data_AF-D6TSL1-F1
#
_entry.id   AF-D6TSL1-F1
#
_cell.length_a   1.000
_cell.length_b   1.000
_cell.length_c   1.000
_cell.angle_alpha   90.00
_cell.angle_beta   90.00
_cell.angle_gamma   90.00
#
_symmetry.space_group_name_H-M   'P 1'
#
loop_
_entity.id
_entity.type
_entity.pdbx_description
1 polymer ?
#
loop_
_entity_poly.entity_id
_entity_poly.type
_entity_poly.pdbx_seq_one_letter_code
_entity_poly.pdbx_strand_id
1 'polypeptide(L)'
;MKRISRYLGLGAVCLLVIMMGILSQLPKTSHAASSPLKVQYIPDNTSTTTNKLQADLQVVNTGSSSFALSGLTMRYWFTRDTNQAISVFCDYAAIGCSSVTGTTVAVAQPVATADYYIQVGFTSGTLNANASTGKIKIRASKADFSNFTQTNDYSFNASFTTFTDWQNVTLYQNGVLVWGVEPTGSSATPTPTPTQTQTTTPTPTPTPPPTSFDQSQIDAAVAAPLLAFPAPTTANSGRPGDSPTAVYNAKAFYFLALVSWYNSNATATNGISVASRLAASIGQLVAGGNEPDANGGLEGWGHNDTAQGLLLARNEPAVWNQLSSTQQAKVNLLMQALAIAANFDFNDTNNFNQDIDYYLEGNQCKFNKSYNPNYREGYLNVMIAASLYFGPSTLNTFFTAFNYTSFNQQLQSAGFTNIQAAWANAQTLFMSGGSDNCSGTGSGVRTAFTYNNIPLSNPAGIFDQLAIFTYQDTVTSTGAGGKAYIADNTTSPYQGQQGMEHEFNSTDSGGARSDALYAYEGWMNSISSRTDITLLNAWGCGTTQTQDIRLESVGSGDLLYKLQHGYEGYYLAQSRLVNETTPSSDGPSAKGFYFDQQVWNVVLSKVQPC
;
A
#
# COMPACT_ATOMS: atom_id res chain seq x y z
N MET A 1 6.51 34.98 -72.37
CA MET A 1 6.02 35.11 -70.98
C MET A 1 5.99 33.73 -70.34
N LYS A 2 6.68 33.62 -69.19
CA LYS A 2 6.72 32.59 -68.14
C LYS A 2 6.84 31.09 -68.50
N ARG A 3 8.05 30.58 -68.22
CA ARG A 3 8.50 29.18 -68.17
C ARG A 3 8.24 28.54 -66.79
N ILE A 4 8.22 27.22 -66.82
CA ILE A 4 8.07 26.19 -65.79
C ILE A 4 9.35 26.02 -64.92
N SER A 5 9.16 25.50 -63.69
CA SER A 5 10.10 24.71 -62.84
C SER A 5 10.94 25.45 -61.78
N ARG A 6 10.80 25.10 -60.49
CA ARG A 6 11.65 24.12 -59.75
C ARG A 6 11.40 24.15 -58.23
N TYR A 7 11.31 22.96 -57.64
CA TYR A 7 11.47 22.67 -56.21
C TYR A 7 12.96 22.63 -55.83
N LEU A 8 13.33 23.19 -54.67
CA LEU A 8 14.58 23.04 -53.89
C LEU A 8 14.31 23.65 -52.49
N GLY A 9 14.71 23.11 -51.34
CA GLY A 9 15.57 21.96 -51.07
C GLY A 9 15.59 21.55 -49.57
N LEU A 10 16.20 20.39 -49.33
CA LEU A 10 16.66 19.83 -48.06
C LEU A 10 17.95 20.54 -47.58
N GLY A 11 18.23 20.56 -46.27
CA GLY A 11 19.58 20.76 -45.74
C GLY A 11 19.68 21.03 -44.23
N ALA A 12 20.14 20.03 -43.48
CA ALA A 12 20.41 20.03 -42.04
C ALA A 12 21.77 20.67 -41.67
N VAL A 13 21.91 21.24 -40.46
CA VAL A 13 23.21 21.36 -39.72
C VAL A 13 22.98 21.23 -38.20
N CYS A 14 23.96 20.56 -37.58
CA CYS A 14 24.09 19.95 -36.26
C CYS A 14 24.52 20.86 -35.09
N LEU A 15 24.15 20.40 -33.88
CA LEU A 15 24.87 20.28 -32.59
C LEU A 15 25.59 21.46 -31.85
N LEU A 16 25.08 21.71 -30.63
CA LEU A 16 25.70 21.60 -29.29
C LEU A 16 26.89 22.49 -28.83
N VAL A 17 26.69 23.23 -27.72
CA VAL A 17 27.50 23.32 -26.46
C VAL A 17 26.58 24.02 -25.40
N ILE A 18 26.03 23.38 -24.36
CA ILE A 18 26.51 23.00 -23.01
C ILE A 18 26.89 24.15 -22.03
N MET A 19 26.15 24.19 -20.91
CA MET A 19 26.40 24.72 -19.54
C MET A 19 26.62 26.21 -19.26
N MET A 20 25.68 26.79 -18.49
CA MET A 20 25.78 27.21 -17.07
C MET A 20 24.42 27.86 -16.74
N GLY A 21 23.71 27.61 -15.65
CA GLY A 21 24.12 27.21 -14.32
C GLY A 21 23.47 28.18 -13.33
N ILE A 22 22.47 27.69 -12.60
CA ILE A 22 22.03 28.12 -11.25
C ILE A 22 21.31 29.49 -11.15
N LEU A 23 20.04 29.43 -10.75
CA LEU A 23 19.29 30.20 -9.73
C LEU A 23 17.81 29.89 -10.04
N SER A 24 16.96 29.31 -9.20
CA SER A 24 16.92 29.16 -7.75
C SER A 24 16.05 27.94 -7.41
N GLN A 25 16.56 27.00 -6.61
CA GLN A 25 15.74 26.04 -5.89
C GLN A 25 14.97 26.81 -4.81
N LEU A 26 13.64 26.79 -4.89
CA LEU A 26 12.78 27.01 -3.73
C LEU A 26 12.17 25.65 -3.36
N PRO A 27 11.96 25.36 -2.07
CA PRO A 27 11.27 24.14 -1.66
C PRO A 27 9.88 24.11 -2.32
N LYS A 28 9.50 22.98 -2.93
CA LYS A 28 8.13 22.78 -3.43
C LYS A 28 7.17 22.74 -2.23
N THR A 29 6.68 23.90 -1.85
CA THR A 29 5.42 24.05 -1.11
C THR A 29 4.29 23.50 -1.99
N SER A 30 3.52 22.52 -1.48
CA SER A 30 2.31 22.02 -2.14
C SER A 30 1.30 23.15 -2.28
N HIS A 31 1.30 23.82 -3.43
CA HIS A 31 0.22 24.74 -3.80
C HIS A 31 -0.92 23.92 -4.37
N ALA A 32 -2.14 24.20 -3.91
CA ALA A 32 -3.36 23.65 -4.48
C ALA A 32 -3.40 23.85 -6.01
N ALA A 33 -3.85 22.83 -6.74
CA ALA A 33 -4.27 23.00 -8.14
C ALA A 33 -5.38 24.07 -8.21
N SER A 34 -5.54 24.77 -9.34
CA SER A 34 -6.51 25.88 -9.44
C SER A 34 -7.96 25.41 -9.24
N SER A 35 -8.45 25.46 -8.00
CA SER A 35 -9.82 25.17 -7.62
C SER A 35 -10.59 26.47 -7.41
N PRO A 36 -11.88 26.53 -7.76
CA PRO A 36 -12.73 27.70 -7.46
C PRO A 36 -13.15 27.79 -5.99
N LEU A 37 -12.75 26.84 -5.14
CA LEU A 37 -13.10 26.82 -3.72
C LEU A 37 -12.06 27.58 -2.89
N LYS A 38 -12.54 28.28 -1.86
CA LYS A 38 -11.68 28.95 -0.88
C LYS A 38 -12.26 28.91 0.53
N VAL A 39 -11.39 29.09 1.53
CA VAL A 39 -11.80 29.21 2.93
C VAL A 39 -11.60 30.64 3.40
N GLN A 40 -12.61 31.15 4.11
CA GLN A 40 -12.51 32.40 4.84
C GLN A 40 -12.57 32.15 6.34
N TYR A 41 -11.81 32.95 7.07
CA TYR A 41 -11.65 32.84 8.53
C TYR A 41 -11.83 34.20 9.20
N ILE A 42 -12.35 34.17 10.43
CA ILE A 42 -12.31 35.26 11.41
C ILE A 42 -12.16 34.65 12.82
N PRO A 43 -11.31 35.20 13.71
CA PRO A 43 -11.26 34.76 15.11
C PRO A 43 -12.52 35.21 15.86
N ASP A 44 -13.15 34.30 16.61
CA ASP A 44 -14.22 34.67 17.57
C ASP A 44 -13.61 35.00 18.95
N ASN A 45 -12.41 34.49 19.22
CA ASN A 45 -11.62 34.83 20.42
C ASN A 45 -10.22 35.29 20.03
N THR A 46 -9.89 36.54 20.30
CA THR A 46 -8.60 37.17 19.98
C THR A 46 -7.56 37.09 21.10
N SER A 47 -7.87 36.45 22.23
CA SER A 47 -6.97 36.36 23.38
C SER A 47 -5.77 35.48 23.07
N THR A 48 -4.56 35.93 23.37
CA THR A 48 -3.32 35.15 23.10
C THR A 48 -3.21 33.89 23.95
N THR A 49 -3.90 33.84 25.09
CA THR A 49 -3.97 32.69 25.99
C THR A 49 -5.43 32.45 26.37
N THR A 50 -5.93 31.23 26.18
CA THR A 50 -7.34 30.91 26.42
C THR A 50 -7.57 29.42 26.60
N ASN A 51 -8.57 29.02 27.39
CA ASN A 51 -8.99 27.61 27.49
C ASN A 51 -9.95 27.17 26.37
N LYS A 52 -10.25 28.06 25.42
CA LYS A 52 -11.17 27.82 24.31
C LYS A 52 -10.61 28.42 23.02
N LEU A 53 -10.16 27.57 22.09
CA LEU A 53 -9.92 27.98 20.71
C LEU A 53 -11.28 28.24 20.06
N GLN A 54 -11.45 29.37 19.37
CA GLN A 54 -12.71 29.70 18.69
C GLN A 54 -12.43 30.31 17.31
N ALA A 55 -12.75 29.55 16.27
CA ALA A 55 -12.53 29.91 14.88
C ALA A 55 -13.86 29.89 14.12
N ASP A 56 -14.23 31.04 13.55
CA ASP A 56 -15.35 31.14 12.63
C ASP A 56 -14.84 30.91 11.20
N LEU A 57 -15.40 29.93 10.50
CA LEU A 57 -15.00 29.48 9.18
C LEU A 57 -16.16 29.57 8.18
N GLN A 58 -15.85 29.71 6.90
CA GLN A 58 -16.77 29.39 5.82
C GLN A 58 -16.04 28.93 4.56
N VAL A 59 -16.67 28.03 3.79
CA VAL A 59 -16.23 27.66 2.46
C VAL A 59 -16.98 28.50 1.43
N VAL A 60 -16.27 29.09 0.48
CA VAL A 60 -16.81 29.90 -0.61
C VAL A 60 -16.49 29.21 -1.94
N ASN A 61 -17.51 29.08 -2.79
CA ASN A 61 -17.37 28.60 -4.15
C ASN A 61 -17.47 29.77 -5.13
N THR A 62 -16.38 30.06 -5.84
CA THR A 62 -16.29 31.13 -6.84
C THR A 62 -16.48 30.64 -8.27
N GLY A 63 -16.79 29.35 -8.44
CA GLY A 63 -16.95 28.69 -9.72
C GLY A 63 -18.38 28.67 -10.22
N SER A 64 -18.56 28.12 -11.42
CA SER A 64 -19.85 28.03 -12.10
C SER A 64 -20.62 26.73 -11.83
N SER A 65 -20.02 25.75 -11.16
CA SER A 65 -20.64 24.47 -10.77
C SER A 65 -20.83 24.36 -9.27
N SER A 66 -21.79 23.53 -8.82
CA SER A 66 -21.99 23.21 -7.41
C SER A 66 -21.05 22.10 -6.93
N PHE A 67 -20.73 22.10 -5.63
CA PHE A 67 -19.96 21.05 -4.96
C PHE A 67 -20.80 20.36 -3.89
N ALA A 68 -20.66 19.04 -3.75
CA ALA A 68 -21.21 18.34 -2.59
C ALA A 68 -20.36 18.67 -1.35
N LEU A 69 -21.00 19.12 -0.27
CA LEU A 69 -20.29 19.47 0.96
C LEU A 69 -19.67 18.24 1.62
N SER A 70 -20.28 17.07 1.47
CA SER A 70 -19.78 15.81 2.05
C SER A 70 -18.39 15.39 1.55
N GLY A 71 -17.96 15.93 0.41
CA GLY A 71 -16.61 15.73 -0.11
C GLY A 71 -15.59 16.77 0.38
N LEU A 72 -15.98 17.75 1.20
CA LEU A 72 -15.11 18.85 1.63
C LEU A 72 -14.71 18.73 3.11
N THR A 73 -13.44 19.02 3.39
CA THR A 73 -12.95 19.18 4.77
C THR A 73 -12.04 20.41 4.89
N MET A 74 -12.14 21.14 6.00
CA MET A 74 -11.24 22.24 6.36
C MET A 74 -10.30 21.79 7.48
N ARG A 75 -9.07 22.31 7.52
CA ARG A 75 -8.14 22.10 8.64
C ARG A 75 -7.68 23.43 9.24
N TYR A 76 -7.92 23.60 10.54
CA TYR A 76 -7.38 24.68 11.37
C TYR A 76 -6.21 24.12 12.19
N TRP A 77 -5.00 24.57 11.91
CA TRP A 77 -3.72 24.08 12.43
C TRP A 77 -3.29 24.87 13.67
N PHE A 78 -2.92 24.16 14.73
CA PHE A 78 -2.62 24.73 16.03
C PHE A 78 -1.65 23.85 16.83
N THR A 79 -1.15 24.37 17.94
CA THR A 79 -0.33 23.65 18.91
C THR A 79 -1.18 23.28 20.13
N ARG A 80 -1.16 22.01 20.56
CA ARG A 80 -1.95 21.56 21.72
C ARG A 80 -1.40 22.06 23.05
N ASP A 81 -0.15 22.51 23.10
CA ASP A 81 0.66 22.96 24.25
C ASP A 81 0.88 21.95 25.39
N THR A 82 -0.05 21.02 25.59
CA THR A 82 -0.05 20.01 26.67
C THR A 82 -0.68 18.72 26.15
N ASN A 83 -0.33 17.57 26.73
CA ASN A 83 -0.81 16.25 26.29
C ASN A 83 -2.26 15.92 26.74
N GLN A 84 -3.15 16.91 26.80
CA GLN A 84 -4.54 16.71 27.20
C GLN A 84 -5.42 16.41 25.98
N ALA A 85 -6.40 15.53 26.17
CA ALA A 85 -7.41 15.27 25.13
C ALA A 85 -8.21 16.54 24.82
N ILE A 86 -8.57 16.74 23.56
CA ILE A 86 -9.28 17.94 23.09
C ILE A 86 -10.67 17.53 22.57
N SER A 87 -11.69 18.26 22.99
CA SER A 87 -13.05 18.13 22.46
C SER A 87 -13.37 19.29 21.53
N VAL A 88 -14.02 19.00 20.40
CA VAL A 88 -14.43 19.97 19.39
C VAL A 88 -15.96 20.09 19.39
N PHE A 89 -16.45 21.33 19.29
CA PHE A 89 -17.86 21.68 19.32
C PHE A 89 -18.21 22.58 18.15
N CYS A 90 -19.36 22.34 17.52
CA CYS A 90 -20.00 23.32 16.66
C CYS A 90 -20.97 24.14 17.52
N ASP A 91 -20.66 25.42 17.72
CA ASP A 91 -21.51 26.32 18.52
C ASP A 91 -22.61 26.96 17.65
N TYR A 92 -22.37 27.08 16.34
CA TYR A 92 -23.33 27.56 15.35
C TYR A 92 -22.87 27.20 13.93
N ALA A 93 -23.80 26.88 13.03
CA ALA A 93 -23.51 26.83 11.60
C ALA A 93 -24.73 27.28 10.81
N ALA A 94 -24.55 28.12 9.80
CA ALA A 94 -25.66 28.56 8.93
C ALA A 94 -26.34 27.38 8.20
N ILE A 95 -25.58 26.32 7.93
CA ILE A 95 -26.07 25.04 7.38
C ILE A 95 -26.56 24.05 8.46
N GLY A 96 -26.56 24.45 9.74
CA GLY A 96 -26.91 23.61 10.88
C GLY A 96 -25.73 22.77 11.41
N CYS A 97 -25.53 22.77 12.73
CA CYS A 97 -24.42 22.01 13.34
C CYS A 97 -24.56 20.49 13.18
N SER A 98 -25.77 19.96 12.99
CA SER A 98 -25.99 18.54 12.65
C SER A 98 -25.35 18.14 11.32
N SER A 99 -25.09 19.13 10.44
CA SER A 99 -24.44 18.91 9.15
C SER A 99 -22.92 19.11 9.20
N VAL A 100 -22.35 19.44 10.37
CA VAL A 100 -20.91 19.72 10.55
C VAL A 100 -20.29 18.65 11.46
N THR A 101 -19.14 18.13 11.06
CA THR A 101 -18.30 17.25 11.90
C THR A 101 -17.06 18.01 12.35
N GLY A 102 -16.55 17.68 13.53
CA GLY A 102 -15.35 18.30 14.09
C GLY A 102 -14.53 17.27 14.88
N THR A 103 -13.28 17.07 14.49
CA THR A 103 -12.34 16.20 15.20
C THR A 103 -10.97 16.84 15.28
N THR A 104 -10.17 16.50 16.29
CA THR A 104 -8.75 16.87 16.32
C THR A 104 -7.90 15.72 15.83
N VAL A 105 -6.91 16.02 14.99
CA VAL A 105 -5.97 15.05 14.45
C VAL A 105 -4.55 15.52 14.73
N ALA A 106 -3.69 14.61 15.20
CA ALA A 106 -2.28 14.90 15.38
C ALA A 106 -1.61 15.11 14.00
N VAL A 107 -0.76 16.14 13.89
CA VAL A 107 0.05 16.36 12.70
C VAL A 107 1.16 15.30 12.70
N ALA A 108 1.24 14.50 11.64
CA ALA A 108 2.23 13.41 11.55
C ALA A 108 3.69 13.90 11.65
N GLN A 109 3.94 15.13 11.20
CA GLN A 109 5.22 15.85 11.35
C GLN A 109 4.94 17.23 11.96
N PRO A 110 4.87 17.33 13.30
CA PRO A 110 4.65 18.60 13.97
C PRO A 110 5.69 19.65 13.56
N VAL A 111 5.22 20.86 13.27
CA VAL A 111 6.09 22.04 13.11
C VAL A 111 5.94 22.93 14.34
N ALA A 112 6.84 23.91 14.50
CA ALA A 112 6.81 24.84 15.63
C ALA A 112 5.46 25.53 15.87
N THR A 113 4.66 25.69 14.82
CA THR A 113 3.35 26.35 14.88
C THR A 113 2.14 25.43 14.69
N ALA A 114 2.34 24.11 14.56
CA ALA A 114 1.24 23.16 14.47
C ALA A 114 1.71 21.73 14.81
N ASP A 115 1.16 21.18 15.89
CA ASP A 115 1.28 19.75 16.22
C ASP A 115 -0.06 19.01 16.11
N TYR A 116 -1.18 19.75 16.00
CA TYR A 116 -2.53 19.25 15.78
C TYR A 116 -3.26 20.13 14.74
N TYR A 117 -4.34 19.59 14.19
CA TYR A 117 -5.35 20.39 13.50
C TYR A 117 -6.76 19.97 13.90
N ILE A 118 -7.68 20.93 13.86
CA ILE A 118 -9.13 20.66 13.90
C ILE A 118 -9.57 20.41 12.46
N GLN A 119 -10.02 19.18 12.18
CA GLN A 119 -10.67 18.85 10.92
C GLN A 119 -12.16 19.14 11.03
N VAL A 120 -12.65 20.04 10.18
CA VAL A 120 -14.06 20.37 10.07
C VAL A 120 -14.59 19.79 8.77
N GLY A 121 -15.54 18.86 8.86
CA GLY A 121 -16.16 18.21 7.70
C GLY A 121 -17.66 18.46 7.64
N PHE A 122 -18.31 17.87 6.64
CA PHE A 122 -19.76 17.97 6.45
C PHE A 122 -20.38 16.60 6.21
N THR A 123 -21.53 16.34 6.82
CA THR A 123 -22.25 15.06 6.63
C THR A 123 -23.18 15.09 5.40
N SER A 124 -23.66 16.27 5.02
CA SER A 124 -24.57 16.46 3.88
C SER A 124 -24.61 17.92 3.40
N GLY A 125 -25.26 18.14 2.26
CA GLY A 125 -25.52 19.47 1.71
C GLY A 125 -24.77 19.77 0.40
N THR A 126 -25.14 20.89 -0.23
CA THR A 126 -24.60 21.32 -1.52
C THR A 126 -24.16 22.77 -1.43
N LEU A 127 -22.93 23.04 -1.85
CA LEU A 127 -22.40 24.38 -2.03
C LEU A 127 -22.61 24.81 -3.47
N ASN A 128 -23.63 25.63 -3.70
CA ASN A 128 -23.97 26.12 -5.03
C ASN A 128 -22.86 26.97 -5.64
N ALA A 129 -22.88 27.11 -6.96
CA ALA A 129 -22.04 28.06 -7.69
C ALA A 129 -22.22 29.48 -7.13
N ASN A 130 -21.12 30.20 -6.96
CA ASN A 130 -21.11 31.58 -6.43
C ASN A 130 -21.75 31.74 -5.03
N ALA A 131 -21.73 30.69 -4.20
CA ALA A 131 -22.29 30.70 -2.85
C ALA A 131 -21.23 30.41 -1.77
N SER A 132 -21.60 30.60 -0.50
CA SER A 132 -20.82 30.13 0.65
C SER A 132 -21.65 29.23 1.55
N THR A 133 -20.98 28.47 2.43
CA THR A 133 -21.64 27.74 3.53
C THR A 133 -22.29 28.66 4.56
N GLY A 134 -22.02 29.97 4.50
CA GLY A 134 -22.21 30.88 5.62
C GLY A 134 -21.30 30.51 6.81
N LYS A 135 -21.45 31.28 7.89
CA LYS A 135 -20.64 31.16 9.11
C LYS A 135 -20.80 29.78 9.77
N ILE A 136 -19.67 29.16 10.11
CA ILE A 136 -19.54 27.97 10.93
C ILE A 136 -18.64 28.33 12.12
N LYS A 137 -19.18 28.31 13.33
CA LYS A 137 -18.48 28.59 14.58
C LYS A 137 -17.98 27.29 15.21
N ILE A 138 -16.67 27.10 15.24
CA ILE A 138 -16.04 25.95 15.88
C ILE A 138 -15.33 26.39 17.16
N ARG A 139 -15.53 25.61 18.23
CA ARG A 139 -14.84 25.76 19.49
C ARG A 139 -14.13 24.47 19.89
N ALA A 140 -12.92 24.58 20.44
CA ALA A 140 -12.22 23.46 21.02
C ALA A 140 -11.72 23.76 22.44
N SER A 141 -11.75 22.77 23.33
CA SER A 141 -11.20 22.86 24.68
C SER A 141 -10.51 21.56 25.10
N LYS A 142 -9.46 21.68 25.92
CA LYS A 142 -8.83 20.54 26.59
C LYS A 142 -9.77 19.95 27.65
N ALA A 143 -9.63 18.66 27.93
CA ALA A 143 -10.46 17.95 28.91
C ALA A 143 -10.35 18.55 30.33
N ASP A 144 -9.18 19.09 30.68
CA ASP A 144 -8.92 19.74 31.97
C ASP A 144 -9.12 21.26 31.95
N PHE A 145 -9.57 21.82 30.81
CA PHE A 145 -9.69 23.26 30.57
C PHE A 145 -8.40 24.07 30.80
N SER A 146 -7.23 23.42 30.73
CA SER A 146 -5.96 24.14 30.69
C SER A 146 -5.88 25.04 29.45
N ASN A 147 -5.11 26.12 29.55
CA ASN A 147 -5.04 27.11 28.48
C ASN A 147 -4.26 26.59 27.26
N PHE A 148 -4.69 27.04 26.09
CA PHE A 148 -3.90 27.13 24.87
C PHE A 148 -3.14 28.45 24.82
N THR A 149 -2.02 28.47 24.11
CA THR A 149 -1.37 29.67 23.61
C THR A 149 -1.73 29.78 22.13
N GLN A 150 -2.39 30.87 21.71
CA GLN A 150 -2.83 31.02 20.32
C GLN A 150 -1.76 31.70 19.44
N THR A 151 -0.78 32.40 20.03
CA THR A 151 0.26 33.12 19.28
C THR A 151 1.27 32.22 18.56
N ASN A 152 1.34 30.95 18.97
CA ASN A 152 2.12 29.90 18.33
C ASN A 152 1.26 29.00 17.43
N ASP A 153 0.01 29.35 17.14
CA ASP A 153 -0.84 28.54 16.26
C ASP A 153 -0.79 29.04 14.80
N TYR A 154 -0.50 28.13 13.86
CA TYR A 154 -0.32 28.44 12.44
C TYR A 154 -1.54 29.12 11.81
N SER A 155 -2.75 28.68 12.18
CA SER A 155 -4.00 29.22 11.64
C SER A 155 -4.52 30.45 12.36
N PHE A 156 -3.96 30.84 13.50
CA PHE A 156 -4.49 31.93 14.32
C PHE A 156 -4.05 33.30 13.79
N ASN A 157 -5.01 34.22 13.65
CA ASN A 157 -4.70 35.61 13.38
C ASN A 157 -5.73 36.54 14.04
N ALA A 158 -5.35 37.13 15.18
CA ALA A 158 -6.20 38.03 15.97
C ALA A 158 -6.58 39.34 15.27
N SER A 159 -5.92 39.71 14.16
CA SER A 159 -6.13 41.00 13.51
C SER A 159 -7.37 41.07 12.60
N PHE A 160 -7.94 39.92 12.24
CA PHE A 160 -9.10 39.88 11.35
C PHE A 160 -10.38 40.27 12.08
N THR A 161 -11.07 41.29 11.56
CA THR A 161 -12.35 41.81 12.07
C THR A 161 -13.54 41.47 11.16
N THR A 162 -13.27 40.86 10.00
CA THR A 162 -14.25 40.34 9.04
C THR A 162 -13.74 39.04 8.44
N PHE A 163 -14.63 38.23 7.85
CA PHE A 163 -14.22 37.04 7.10
C PHE A 163 -13.21 37.40 6.02
N THR A 164 -12.03 36.79 6.10
CA THR A 164 -10.89 37.07 5.22
C THR A 164 -10.44 35.77 4.56
N ASP A 165 -10.12 35.82 3.25
CA ASP A 165 -9.51 34.70 2.53
C ASP A 165 -8.21 34.32 3.25
N TRP A 166 -8.16 33.14 3.86
CA TRP A 166 -7.07 32.77 4.74
C TRP A 166 -6.42 31.48 4.27
N GLN A 167 -5.16 31.59 3.84
CA GLN A 167 -4.43 30.44 3.30
C GLN A 167 -3.94 29.50 4.39
N ASN A 168 -3.82 29.98 5.64
CA ASN A 168 -3.39 29.13 6.75
C ASN A 168 -4.54 28.30 7.35
N VAL A 169 -5.73 28.32 6.75
CA VAL A 169 -6.75 27.28 6.96
C VAL A 169 -6.96 26.60 5.62
N THR A 170 -6.64 25.31 5.56
CA THR A 170 -6.61 24.57 4.31
C THR A 170 -7.95 23.90 4.02
N LEU A 171 -8.29 23.73 2.73
CA LEU A 171 -9.47 23.01 2.27
C LEU A 171 -9.05 21.81 1.43
N TYR A 172 -9.75 20.72 1.62
CA TYR A 172 -9.58 19.50 0.84
C TYR A 172 -10.89 19.12 0.19
N GLN A 173 -10.78 18.58 -1.02
CA GLN A 173 -11.87 17.90 -1.70
C GLN A 173 -11.47 16.44 -1.86
N ASN A 174 -12.23 15.53 -1.22
CA ASN A 174 -11.96 14.09 -1.18
C ASN A 174 -10.50 13.78 -0.78
N GLY A 175 -9.99 14.49 0.23
CA GLY A 175 -8.62 14.34 0.73
C GLY A 175 -7.53 15.09 -0.04
N VAL A 176 -7.83 15.68 -1.21
CA VAL A 176 -6.86 16.44 -2.01
C VAL A 176 -6.91 17.93 -1.66
N LEU A 177 -5.75 18.56 -1.40
CA LEU A 177 -5.66 19.98 -1.09
C LEU A 177 -6.12 20.84 -2.28
N VAL A 178 -7.16 21.64 -2.07
CA VAL A 178 -7.76 22.54 -3.08
C VAL A 178 -7.70 24.02 -2.69
N TRP A 179 -7.40 24.36 -1.44
CA TRP A 179 -7.17 25.74 -1.00
C TRP A 179 -6.21 25.80 0.19
N GLY A 180 -5.41 26.87 0.24
CA GLY A 180 -4.50 27.17 1.34
C GLY A 180 -3.14 26.50 1.22
N VAL A 181 -2.34 26.68 2.27
CA VAL A 181 -0.99 26.14 2.41
C VAL A 181 -0.91 25.39 3.73
N GLU A 182 -0.51 24.13 3.69
CA GLU A 182 -0.27 23.36 4.92
C GLU A 182 0.97 23.91 5.65
N PRO A 183 1.02 23.87 6.99
CA PRO A 183 2.19 24.32 7.74
C PRO A 183 3.43 23.50 7.36
N THR A 184 4.46 24.17 6.84
CA THR A 184 5.77 23.57 6.52
C THR A 184 6.87 24.23 7.35
N GLY A 185 7.72 23.44 8.03
CA GLY A 185 8.82 23.99 8.84
C GLY A 185 9.63 22.90 9.54
N SER A 186 10.82 23.26 10.03
CA SER A 186 11.66 22.35 10.83
C SER A 186 10.99 22.01 12.16
N SER A 187 11.08 20.74 12.56
CA SER A 187 10.55 20.20 13.82
C SER A 187 10.97 21.04 15.03
N ALA A 188 10.02 21.32 15.92
CA ALA A 188 10.27 22.07 17.13
C ALA A 188 11.20 21.28 18.07
N THR A 189 12.36 21.86 18.41
CA THR A 189 13.21 21.35 19.48
C THR A 189 12.52 21.62 20.82
N PRO A 190 12.19 20.60 21.63
CA PRO A 190 11.66 20.85 22.97
C PRO A 190 12.76 21.51 23.84
N THR A 191 12.43 22.67 24.41
CA THR A 191 13.28 23.37 25.37
C THR A 191 13.31 22.59 26.69
N PRO A 192 14.48 22.32 27.30
CA PRO A 192 14.59 21.49 28.49
C PRO A 192 14.12 22.22 29.75
N THR A 193 13.33 21.53 30.59
CA THR A 193 13.08 21.88 32.00
C THR A 193 13.87 20.88 32.87
N PRO A 194 14.53 21.27 33.99
CA PRO A 194 15.59 20.47 34.60
C PRO A 194 15.10 19.38 35.57
N THR A 195 15.78 18.23 35.47
CA THR A 195 16.25 17.31 36.54
C THR A 195 15.26 16.36 37.23
N GLN A 196 15.44 15.05 37.00
CA GLN A 196 16.07 14.15 37.98
C GLN A 196 16.69 12.91 37.32
N THR A 197 17.84 12.50 37.87
CA THR A 197 18.81 11.53 37.36
C THR A 197 18.30 10.09 37.48
N GLN A 198 18.19 9.38 36.36
CA GLN A 198 18.25 7.91 36.33
C GLN A 198 19.09 7.47 35.14
N THR A 199 20.04 6.58 35.42
CA THR A 199 20.95 5.99 34.46
C THR A 199 20.20 4.93 33.66
N THR A 200 19.94 5.19 32.37
CA THR A 200 19.49 4.17 31.42
C THR A 200 20.40 4.18 30.20
N THR A 201 20.92 3.00 29.89
CA THR A 201 21.57 2.57 28.64
C THR A 201 20.83 3.11 27.41
N PRO A 202 21.52 3.55 26.34
CA PRO A 202 20.88 4.20 25.20
C PRO A 202 19.94 3.24 24.46
N THR A 203 18.65 3.51 24.52
CA THR A 203 17.63 2.99 23.60
C THR A 203 17.73 3.77 22.29
N PRO A 204 17.76 3.11 21.11
CA PRO A 204 17.81 3.80 19.83
C PRO A 204 16.54 4.63 19.63
N THR A 205 16.72 5.91 19.33
CA THR A 205 15.66 6.84 18.92
C THR A 205 14.97 6.31 17.66
N PRO A 206 13.63 6.18 17.62
CA PRO A 206 12.93 5.83 16.38
C PRO A 206 13.14 6.94 15.35
N THR A 207 13.84 6.61 14.28
CA THR A 207 14.00 7.48 13.09
C THR A 207 12.61 7.78 12.52
N PRO A 208 12.25 9.05 12.26
CA PRO A 208 10.97 9.37 11.64
C PRO A 208 10.86 8.63 10.29
N PRO A 209 9.69 8.05 9.94
CA PRO A 209 9.53 7.32 8.68
C PRO A 209 9.82 8.24 7.49
N PRO A 210 10.63 7.79 6.51
CA PRO A 210 11.00 8.62 5.37
C PRO A 210 9.77 9.13 4.57
N THR A 211 9.90 10.34 3.99
CA THR A 211 8.90 10.93 3.07
C THR A 211 9.13 10.57 1.59
N SER A 212 10.21 9.84 1.32
CA SER A 212 10.62 9.35 0.02
C SER A 212 11.34 8.02 0.21
N PHE A 213 11.24 7.11 -0.75
CA PHE A 213 11.99 5.85 -0.69
C PHE A 213 13.48 6.08 -0.45
N ASP A 214 14.08 5.30 0.46
CA ASP A 214 15.49 5.37 0.80
C ASP A 214 16.35 5.04 -0.43
N GLN A 215 17.28 5.95 -0.77
CA GLN A 215 18.16 5.80 -1.93
C GLN A 215 19.00 4.52 -1.86
N SER A 216 19.41 4.07 -0.67
CA SER A 216 20.16 2.82 -0.50
C SER A 216 19.32 1.59 -0.89
N GLN A 217 18.01 1.63 -0.66
CA GLN A 217 17.09 0.57 -1.07
C GLN A 217 16.80 0.65 -2.57
N ILE A 218 16.73 1.87 -3.14
CA ILE A 218 16.66 2.04 -4.61
C ILE A 218 17.91 1.43 -5.26
N ASP A 219 19.10 1.73 -4.72
CA ASP A 219 20.36 1.19 -5.21
C ASP A 219 20.42 -0.33 -5.10
N ALA A 220 19.97 -0.90 -3.97
CA ALA A 220 19.88 -2.34 -3.76
C ALA A 220 18.92 -3.01 -4.76
N ALA A 221 17.73 -2.44 -4.98
CA ALA A 221 16.77 -2.98 -5.93
C ALA A 221 17.26 -2.89 -7.39
N VAL A 222 17.96 -1.81 -7.75
CA VAL A 222 18.60 -1.67 -9.07
C VAL A 222 19.75 -2.68 -9.23
N ALA A 223 20.51 -2.94 -8.17
CA ALA A 223 21.63 -3.88 -8.17
C ALA A 223 21.21 -5.36 -8.10
N ALA A 224 19.98 -5.65 -7.66
CA ALA A 224 19.44 -7.01 -7.65
C ALA A 224 19.53 -7.65 -9.06
N PRO A 225 19.55 -8.98 -9.17
CA PRO A 225 19.34 -9.65 -10.45
C PRO A 225 18.06 -9.19 -11.16
N LEU A 226 18.04 -9.25 -12.49
CA LEU A 226 16.78 -9.13 -13.22
C LEU A 226 15.88 -10.30 -12.84
N LEU A 227 14.59 -10.02 -12.61
CA LEU A 227 13.63 -11.02 -12.16
C LEU A 227 13.55 -12.19 -13.14
N ALA A 228 13.79 -13.39 -12.61
CA ALA A 228 13.64 -14.66 -13.30
C ALA A 228 13.34 -15.74 -12.27
N PHE A 229 12.45 -16.65 -12.62
CA PHE A 229 12.12 -17.84 -11.83
C PHE A 229 12.81 -19.05 -12.45
N PRO A 230 13.48 -19.89 -11.63
CA PRO A 230 14.02 -21.14 -12.14
C PRO A 230 12.89 -22.07 -12.59
N ALA A 231 13.20 -23.01 -13.47
CA ALA A 231 12.24 -24.03 -13.87
C ALA A 231 11.76 -24.85 -12.64
N PRO A 232 10.48 -25.25 -12.60
CA PRO A 232 9.99 -26.15 -11.56
C PRO A 232 10.63 -27.53 -11.73
N THR A 233 11.16 -28.07 -10.65
CA THR A 233 11.85 -29.38 -10.61
C THR A 233 11.56 -30.09 -9.30
N THR A 234 11.92 -31.37 -9.20
CA THR A 234 11.85 -32.04 -7.89
C THR A 234 12.85 -31.48 -6.86
N ALA A 235 13.92 -30.80 -7.30
CA ALA A 235 14.96 -30.26 -6.42
C ALA A 235 14.51 -29.01 -5.63
N ASN A 236 13.58 -28.23 -6.18
CA ASN A 236 12.90 -27.14 -5.49
C ASN A 236 11.48 -27.52 -5.07
N SER A 237 11.21 -28.82 -4.89
CA SER A 237 9.88 -29.32 -4.53
C SER A 237 8.75 -28.82 -5.44
N GLY A 238 9.01 -28.59 -6.74
CA GLY A 238 8.02 -28.03 -7.66
C GLY A 238 7.66 -26.56 -7.38
N ARG A 239 8.39 -25.91 -6.48
CA ARG A 239 8.07 -24.56 -6.00
C ARG A 239 9.25 -23.59 -6.17
N PRO A 240 9.51 -23.09 -7.38
CA PRO A 240 10.56 -22.10 -7.62
C PRO A 240 10.31 -20.72 -6.98
N GLY A 241 9.05 -20.30 -6.87
CA GLY A 241 8.60 -18.97 -6.48
C GLY A 241 8.47 -18.72 -4.98
N ASP A 242 8.50 -19.76 -4.14
CA ASP A 242 8.54 -19.61 -2.67
C ASP A 242 9.96 -19.49 -2.08
N SER A 243 10.99 -19.70 -2.91
CA SER A 243 12.38 -19.61 -2.45
C SER A 243 12.78 -18.19 -2.04
N PRO A 244 13.60 -17.99 -0.98
CA PRO A 244 13.99 -16.66 -0.50
C PRO A 244 14.55 -15.74 -1.59
N THR A 245 15.40 -16.29 -2.47
CA THR A 245 15.99 -15.55 -3.58
C THR A 245 14.94 -15.10 -4.60
N ALA A 246 13.98 -15.96 -4.95
CA ALA A 246 12.91 -15.58 -5.88
C ALA A 246 12.02 -14.48 -5.28
N VAL A 247 11.66 -14.63 -4.01
CA VAL A 247 10.86 -13.63 -3.26
C VAL A 247 11.61 -12.29 -3.17
N TYR A 248 12.89 -12.30 -2.81
CA TYR A 248 13.71 -11.07 -2.78
C TYR A 248 13.73 -10.35 -4.13
N ASN A 249 13.95 -11.08 -5.22
CA ASN A 249 14.01 -10.50 -6.55
C ASN A 249 12.64 -9.97 -7.01
N ALA A 250 11.55 -10.66 -6.64
CA ALA A 250 10.19 -10.21 -6.93
C ALA A 250 9.85 -8.92 -6.15
N LYS A 251 10.30 -8.81 -4.90
CA LYS A 251 10.15 -7.59 -4.09
C LYS A 251 10.98 -6.44 -4.60
N ALA A 252 12.23 -6.69 -5.01
CA ALA A 252 13.03 -5.67 -5.69
C ALA A 252 12.34 -5.19 -6.98
N PHE A 253 11.77 -6.12 -7.76
CA PHE A 253 11.00 -5.80 -8.96
C PHE A 253 9.77 -4.92 -8.66
N TYR A 254 8.94 -5.30 -7.69
CA TYR A 254 7.78 -4.52 -7.25
C TYR A 254 8.20 -3.14 -6.72
N PHE A 255 9.25 -3.09 -5.90
CA PHE A 255 9.76 -1.85 -5.33
C PHE A 255 10.23 -0.86 -6.42
N LEU A 256 10.90 -1.34 -7.48
CA LEU A 256 11.24 -0.49 -8.63
C LEU A 256 10.00 0.05 -9.34
N ALA A 257 8.92 -0.75 -9.46
CA ALA A 257 7.66 -0.30 -10.04
C ALA A 257 7.03 0.81 -9.19
N LEU A 258 7.02 0.65 -7.87
CA LEU A 258 6.52 1.64 -6.94
C LEU A 258 7.36 2.93 -6.93
N VAL A 259 8.69 2.82 -6.93
CA VAL A 259 9.57 3.99 -7.03
C VAL A 259 9.32 4.76 -8.33
N SER A 260 9.19 4.04 -9.45
CA SER A 260 8.89 4.65 -10.75
C SER A 260 7.51 5.33 -10.78
N TRP A 261 6.50 4.74 -10.11
CA TRP A 261 5.15 5.31 -9.99
C TRP A 261 5.16 6.67 -9.29
N TYR A 262 5.91 6.79 -8.18
CA TYR A 262 6.03 8.03 -7.43
C TYR A 262 6.99 9.05 -8.08
N ASN A 263 8.03 8.56 -8.77
CA ASN A 263 9.00 9.39 -9.46
C ASN A 263 9.52 8.67 -10.71
N SER A 264 8.91 8.97 -11.86
CA SER A 264 9.26 8.37 -13.15
C SER A 264 10.69 8.68 -13.63
N ASN A 265 11.36 9.67 -13.01
CA ASN A 265 12.73 10.06 -13.31
C ASN A 265 13.73 9.58 -12.24
N ALA A 266 13.32 8.71 -11.32
CA ALA A 266 14.19 8.18 -10.28
C ALA A 266 15.39 7.42 -10.87
N THR A 267 16.55 7.58 -10.23
CA THR A 267 17.79 6.91 -10.60
C THR A 267 18.42 6.29 -9.37
N ALA A 268 19.12 5.17 -9.54
CA ALA A 268 20.13 4.74 -8.57
C ALA A 268 21.30 5.74 -8.53
N THR A 269 22.11 5.70 -7.47
CA THR A 269 23.29 6.55 -7.26
C THR A 269 24.30 6.42 -8.40
N ASN A 270 24.37 5.26 -9.06
CA ASN A 270 25.21 5.03 -10.23
C ASN A 270 24.63 5.60 -11.55
N GLY A 271 23.50 6.30 -11.50
CA GLY A 271 22.84 6.95 -12.64
C GLY A 271 21.93 6.04 -13.47
N ILE A 272 21.77 4.76 -13.11
CA ILE A 272 20.83 3.87 -13.80
C ILE A 272 19.39 4.33 -13.51
N SER A 273 18.62 4.56 -14.57
CA SER A 273 17.19 4.86 -14.48
C SER A 273 16.42 3.68 -13.90
N VAL A 274 15.62 3.92 -12.86
CA VAL A 274 14.72 2.93 -12.24
C VAL A 274 13.73 2.41 -13.29
N ALA A 275 13.12 3.29 -14.07
CA ALA A 275 12.14 2.91 -15.09
C ALA A 275 12.76 2.00 -16.17
N SER A 276 13.97 2.32 -16.66
CA SER A 276 14.67 1.47 -17.64
C SER A 276 15.13 0.15 -17.05
N ARG A 277 15.56 0.16 -15.78
CA ARG A 277 15.96 -1.05 -15.05
C ARG A 277 14.77 -1.98 -14.80
N LEU A 278 13.58 -1.43 -14.54
CA LEU A 278 12.34 -2.20 -14.44
C LEU A 278 11.92 -2.76 -15.82
N ALA A 279 11.94 -1.94 -16.87
CA ALA A 279 11.61 -2.40 -18.22
C ALA A 279 12.54 -3.54 -18.71
N ALA A 280 13.84 -3.46 -18.40
CA ALA A 280 14.79 -4.54 -18.66
C ALA A 280 14.43 -5.82 -17.89
N SER A 281 14.01 -5.69 -16.63
CA SER A 281 13.57 -6.82 -15.81
C SER A 281 12.30 -7.46 -16.35
N ILE A 282 11.32 -6.67 -16.82
CA ILE A 282 10.12 -7.19 -17.50
C ILE A 282 10.51 -7.93 -18.77
N GLY A 283 11.44 -7.37 -19.55
CA GLY A 283 11.96 -8.01 -20.76
C GLY A 283 12.60 -9.37 -20.50
N GLN A 284 13.37 -9.50 -19.41
CA GLN A 284 13.96 -10.77 -18.96
C GLN A 284 12.87 -11.76 -18.54
N LEU A 285 11.93 -11.31 -17.70
CA LEU A 285 10.83 -12.12 -17.18
C LEU A 285 10.05 -12.81 -18.30
N VAL A 286 9.77 -12.08 -19.39
CA VAL A 286 8.98 -12.59 -20.53
C VAL A 286 9.83 -13.11 -21.70
N ALA A 287 11.14 -13.28 -21.51
CA ALA A 287 12.02 -13.83 -22.54
C ALA A 287 11.70 -15.31 -22.82
N GLY A 288 11.10 -16.02 -21.86
CA GLY A 288 10.80 -17.45 -21.89
C GLY A 288 11.79 -18.25 -21.03
N GLY A 289 11.27 -19.17 -20.22
CA GLY A 289 12.03 -19.95 -19.24
C GLY A 289 12.45 -19.16 -17.99
N ASN A 290 11.95 -17.93 -17.84
CA ASN A 290 12.20 -17.06 -16.68
C ASN A 290 10.90 -16.65 -15.98
N GLU A 291 9.75 -16.90 -16.59
CA GLU A 291 8.45 -16.54 -16.06
C GLU A 291 8.08 -17.38 -14.83
N PRO A 292 7.23 -16.84 -13.93
CA PRO A 292 6.47 -17.63 -12.96
C PRO A 292 5.91 -18.90 -13.57
N ASP A 293 5.94 -20.01 -12.84
CA ASP A 293 5.34 -21.27 -13.32
C ASP A 293 3.79 -21.27 -13.24
N ALA A 294 3.22 -20.25 -12.58
CA ALA A 294 1.78 -20.11 -12.37
C ALA A 294 1.13 -21.37 -11.77
N ASN A 295 1.75 -21.96 -10.74
CA ASN A 295 1.26 -23.20 -10.12
C ASN A 295 0.19 -22.97 -9.02
N GLY A 296 0.36 -21.98 -8.15
CA GLY A 296 -0.62 -21.73 -7.08
C GLY A 296 -0.04 -21.78 -5.67
N GLY A 297 -0.88 -21.65 -4.65
CA GLY A 297 -0.48 -21.81 -3.25
C GLY A 297 0.73 -20.95 -2.82
N LEU A 298 1.76 -21.59 -2.24
CA LEU A 298 2.95 -20.88 -1.70
C LEU A 298 3.79 -20.17 -2.76
N GLU A 299 3.70 -20.57 -4.03
CA GLU A 299 4.35 -19.85 -5.14
C GLU A 299 3.91 -18.38 -5.23
N GLY A 300 2.76 -18.06 -4.61
CA GLY A 300 2.25 -16.71 -4.46
C GLY A 300 3.26 -15.73 -3.84
N TRP A 301 4.22 -16.21 -3.05
CA TRP A 301 5.22 -15.38 -2.39
C TRP A 301 6.06 -14.55 -3.37
N GLY A 302 6.51 -15.15 -4.47
CA GLY A 302 7.18 -14.43 -5.55
C GLY A 302 6.22 -13.93 -6.63
N HIS A 303 5.14 -14.67 -6.89
CA HIS A 303 4.25 -14.37 -8.01
C HIS A 303 3.36 -13.15 -7.77
N ASN A 304 2.96 -12.91 -6.52
CA ASN A 304 2.15 -11.75 -6.16
C ASN A 304 2.88 -10.45 -6.43
N ASP A 305 4.08 -10.25 -5.87
CA ASP A 305 4.88 -9.03 -6.11
C ASP A 305 5.23 -8.87 -7.60
N THR A 306 5.39 -9.99 -8.32
CA THR A 306 5.51 -9.96 -9.79
C THR A 306 4.24 -9.41 -10.45
N ALA A 307 3.06 -9.91 -10.08
CA ALA A 307 1.77 -9.49 -10.64
C ALA A 307 1.45 -8.02 -10.31
N GLN A 308 1.66 -7.58 -9.06
CA GLN A 308 1.48 -6.20 -8.63
C GLN A 308 2.47 -5.27 -9.36
N GLY A 309 3.74 -5.68 -9.50
CA GLY A 309 4.74 -4.89 -10.23
C GLY A 309 4.40 -4.72 -11.70
N LEU A 310 3.85 -5.77 -12.35
CA LEU A 310 3.35 -5.69 -13.72
C LEU A 310 2.09 -4.82 -13.85
N LEU A 311 1.22 -4.81 -12.84
CA LEU A 311 0.06 -3.93 -12.77
C LEU A 311 0.46 -2.46 -12.73
N LEU A 312 1.36 -2.08 -11.83
CA LEU A 312 1.88 -0.71 -11.79
C LEU A 312 2.64 -0.35 -13.08
N ALA A 313 3.51 -1.24 -13.55
CA ALA A 313 4.29 -1.00 -14.77
C ALA A 313 3.42 -0.76 -16.00
N ARG A 314 2.28 -1.46 -16.14
CA ARG A 314 1.33 -1.23 -17.24
C ARG A 314 0.72 0.18 -17.22
N ASN A 315 0.56 0.76 -16.04
CA ASN A 315 -0.03 2.07 -15.84
C ASN A 315 1.01 3.19 -15.74
N GLU A 316 2.31 2.86 -15.86
CA GLU A 316 3.42 3.82 -15.82
C GLU A 316 4.07 3.99 -17.21
N PRO A 317 3.77 5.10 -17.94
CA PRO A 317 4.27 5.30 -19.30
C PRO A 317 5.80 5.33 -19.43
N ALA A 318 6.52 5.77 -18.39
CA ALA A 318 7.98 5.78 -18.42
C ALA A 318 8.56 4.36 -18.47
N VAL A 319 7.81 3.34 -18.06
CA VAL A 319 8.20 1.92 -18.09
C VAL A 319 7.58 1.23 -19.30
N TRP A 320 6.24 1.27 -19.42
CA TRP A 320 5.49 0.47 -20.39
C TRP A 320 5.89 0.75 -21.85
N ASN A 321 6.16 2.02 -22.17
CA ASN A 321 6.52 2.44 -23.53
C ASN A 321 7.94 2.02 -23.93
N GLN A 322 8.77 1.54 -23.00
CA GLN A 322 10.08 0.96 -23.31
C GLN A 322 9.97 -0.50 -23.79
N LEU A 323 8.83 -1.16 -23.55
CA LEU A 323 8.61 -2.54 -23.97
C LEU A 323 8.16 -2.60 -25.43
N SER A 324 8.66 -3.59 -26.17
CA SER A 324 8.13 -3.93 -27.48
C SER A 324 6.69 -4.45 -27.39
N SER A 325 5.92 -4.34 -28.48
CA SER A 325 4.57 -4.90 -28.55
C SER A 325 4.54 -6.41 -28.26
N THR A 326 5.58 -7.15 -28.64
CA THR A 326 5.72 -8.58 -28.32
C THR A 326 5.90 -8.80 -26.83
N GLN A 327 6.74 -8.01 -26.16
CA GLN A 327 6.91 -8.11 -24.70
C GLN A 327 5.61 -7.74 -23.97
N GLN A 328 4.92 -6.67 -24.38
CA GLN A 328 3.63 -6.29 -23.81
C GLN A 328 2.57 -7.40 -23.98
N ALA A 329 2.52 -8.06 -25.15
CA ALA A 329 1.62 -9.19 -25.39
C ALA A 329 1.96 -10.40 -24.49
N LYS A 330 3.25 -10.68 -24.29
CA LYS A 330 3.69 -11.74 -23.39
C LYS A 330 3.40 -11.43 -21.91
N VAL A 331 3.50 -10.16 -21.49
CA VAL A 331 3.05 -9.75 -20.14
C VAL A 331 1.56 -10.01 -19.95
N ASN A 332 0.72 -9.69 -20.94
CA ASN A 332 -0.71 -10.01 -20.88
C ASN A 332 -0.95 -11.52 -20.74
N LEU A 333 -0.24 -12.33 -21.53
CA LEU A 333 -0.34 -13.79 -21.46
C LEU A 333 0.09 -14.33 -20.08
N LEU A 334 1.16 -13.78 -19.50
CA LEU A 334 1.62 -14.14 -18.16
C LEU A 334 0.57 -13.79 -17.10
N MET A 335 0.03 -12.58 -17.11
CA MET A 335 -1.02 -12.16 -16.17
C MET A 335 -2.28 -13.03 -16.30
N GLN A 336 -2.63 -13.49 -17.51
CA GLN A 336 -3.72 -14.45 -17.72
C GLN A 336 -3.40 -15.83 -17.12
N ALA A 337 -2.17 -16.32 -17.26
CA ALA A 337 -1.77 -17.61 -16.68
C ALA A 337 -1.80 -17.58 -15.15
N LEU A 338 -1.24 -16.53 -14.55
CA LEU A 338 -1.31 -16.28 -13.11
C LEU A 338 -2.76 -16.24 -12.59
N ALA A 339 -3.66 -15.61 -13.34
CA ALA A 339 -5.09 -15.56 -13.00
C ALA A 339 -5.79 -16.93 -13.12
N ILE A 340 -5.42 -17.77 -14.10
CA ILE A 340 -5.95 -19.14 -14.21
C ILE A 340 -5.57 -19.96 -12.98
N ALA A 341 -4.31 -19.85 -12.53
CA ALA A 341 -3.83 -20.54 -11.34
C ALA A 341 -4.59 -20.09 -10.08
N ALA A 342 -4.76 -18.79 -9.88
CA ALA A 342 -5.58 -18.28 -8.76
C ALA A 342 -7.04 -18.76 -8.84
N ASN A 343 -7.63 -18.85 -10.03
CA ASN A 343 -8.99 -19.38 -10.22
C ASN A 343 -9.07 -20.87 -9.89
N PHE A 344 -8.07 -21.66 -10.29
CA PHE A 344 -7.99 -23.07 -9.95
C PHE A 344 -7.97 -23.27 -8.43
N ASP A 345 -7.10 -22.56 -7.74
CA ASP A 345 -6.84 -22.74 -6.31
C ASP A 345 -7.97 -22.22 -5.39
N PHE A 346 -8.46 -21.01 -5.68
CA PHE A 346 -9.21 -20.22 -4.69
C PHE A 346 -10.66 -19.92 -5.05
N ASN A 347 -11.12 -20.25 -6.26
CA ASN A 347 -12.52 -20.04 -6.60
C ASN A 347 -13.43 -20.84 -5.64
N ASP A 348 -14.56 -20.27 -5.24
CA ASP A 348 -15.54 -20.92 -4.36
C ASP A 348 -15.98 -22.29 -4.88
N THR A 349 -16.04 -22.45 -6.21
CA THR A 349 -16.43 -23.69 -6.86
C THR A 349 -15.33 -24.78 -6.85
N ASN A 350 -14.14 -24.47 -6.34
CA ASN A 350 -12.98 -25.36 -6.28
C ASN A 350 -12.55 -25.56 -4.82
N ASN A 351 -12.51 -26.82 -4.38
CA ASN A 351 -12.01 -27.25 -3.07
C ASN A 351 -10.97 -28.35 -3.29
N PHE A 352 -9.98 -28.07 -4.13
CA PHE A 352 -8.87 -28.99 -4.38
C PHE A 352 -7.93 -29.03 -3.18
N ASN A 353 -7.32 -30.19 -2.95
CA ASN A 353 -6.26 -30.45 -1.97
C ASN A 353 -4.90 -30.69 -2.65
N GLN A 354 -4.85 -30.52 -3.97
CA GLN A 354 -3.62 -30.44 -4.75
C GLN A 354 -3.54 -29.05 -5.39
N ASP A 355 -2.32 -28.54 -5.49
CA ASP A 355 -1.97 -27.46 -6.41
C ASP A 355 -1.75 -28.01 -7.83
N ILE A 356 -1.43 -27.15 -8.77
CA ILE A 356 -1.28 -27.49 -10.19
C ILE A 356 -0.07 -28.43 -10.42
N ASP A 357 0.98 -28.33 -9.60
CA ASP A 357 2.25 -29.04 -9.73
C ASP A 357 2.40 -30.27 -8.82
N TYR A 358 1.26 -30.89 -8.47
CA TYR A 358 1.16 -32.10 -7.67
C TYR A 358 2.24 -33.18 -7.94
N TYR A 359 2.60 -33.36 -9.22
CA TYR A 359 3.56 -34.40 -9.63
C TYR A 359 5.03 -34.03 -9.37
N LEU A 360 5.44 -32.77 -9.54
CA LEU A 360 6.81 -32.36 -9.21
C LEU A 360 7.02 -32.25 -7.70
N GLU A 361 5.94 -32.08 -6.94
CA GLU A 361 5.92 -32.19 -5.48
C GLU A 361 6.01 -33.63 -4.95
N GLY A 362 6.07 -34.63 -5.82
CA GLY A 362 6.10 -36.03 -5.41
C GLY A 362 4.80 -36.48 -4.75
N ASN A 363 3.66 -35.95 -5.19
CA ASN A 363 2.31 -36.36 -4.80
C ASN A 363 1.97 -36.11 -3.31
N GLN A 364 2.38 -34.97 -2.76
CA GLN A 364 2.37 -34.74 -1.31
C GLN A 364 1.08 -34.11 -0.74
N CYS A 365 0.07 -33.79 -1.57
CA CYS A 365 -1.21 -33.20 -1.13
C CYS A 365 -1.05 -32.02 -0.16
N LYS A 366 -0.15 -31.09 -0.51
CA LYS A 366 0.31 -30.00 0.35
C LYS A 366 -0.49 -28.71 0.23
N PHE A 367 -1.57 -28.72 -0.54
CA PHE A 367 -2.42 -27.56 -0.74
C PHE A 367 -3.77 -27.73 -0.03
N ASN A 368 -4.25 -26.65 0.57
CA ASN A 368 -5.66 -26.48 0.89
C ASN A 368 -5.93 -24.98 0.96
N LYS A 369 -6.96 -24.50 0.25
CA LYS A 369 -7.29 -23.07 0.23
C LYS A 369 -7.71 -22.49 1.58
N SER A 370 -7.95 -23.34 2.59
CA SER A 370 -8.29 -22.95 3.96
C SER A 370 -7.10 -22.92 4.91
N TYR A 371 -5.88 -23.21 4.45
CA TYR A 371 -4.66 -23.10 5.26
C TYR A 371 -4.39 -21.67 5.73
N ASN A 372 -3.34 -21.53 6.53
CA ASN A 372 -2.97 -20.30 7.21
C ASN A 372 -2.65 -19.15 6.24
N PRO A 373 -2.54 -17.90 6.73
CA PRO A 373 -2.42 -16.72 5.87
C PRO A 373 -1.38 -16.88 4.78
N ASN A 374 -0.19 -17.40 5.09
CA ASN A 374 0.90 -17.57 4.13
C ASN A 374 0.60 -18.48 2.91
N TYR A 375 -0.49 -19.27 2.93
CA TYR A 375 -1.00 -20.01 1.76
C TYR A 375 -2.08 -19.25 0.98
N ARG A 376 -2.91 -18.46 1.68
CA ARG A 376 -4.03 -17.73 1.08
C ARG A 376 -3.55 -16.42 0.47
N GLU A 377 -2.76 -15.70 1.26
CA GLU A 377 -2.00 -14.53 0.87
C GLU A 377 -0.98 -14.96 -0.20
N GLY A 378 -0.89 -14.19 -1.28
CA GLY A 378 -0.13 -14.55 -2.48
C GLY A 378 -1.06 -14.72 -3.68
N TYR A 379 -1.78 -15.84 -3.81
CA TYR A 379 -2.56 -16.10 -5.04
C TYR A 379 -3.94 -15.45 -5.08
N LEU A 380 -4.59 -15.24 -3.94
CA LEU A 380 -5.76 -14.35 -3.91
C LEU A 380 -5.37 -12.90 -4.26
N ASN A 381 -4.17 -12.48 -3.85
CA ASN A 381 -3.59 -11.20 -4.19
C ASN A 381 -3.21 -11.09 -5.68
N VAL A 382 -2.69 -12.16 -6.29
CA VAL A 382 -2.51 -12.29 -7.74
C VAL A 382 -3.85 -12.10 -8.47
N MET A 383 -4.94 -12.71 -7.97
CA MET A 383 -6.27 -12.52 -8.58
C MET A 383 -6.75 -11.07 -8.48
N ILE A 384 -6.50 -10.39 -7.35
CA ILE A 384 -6.77 -8.96 -7.20
C ILE A 384 -5.99 -8.16 -8.25
N ALA A 385 -4.68 -8.39 -8.38
CA ALA A 385 -3.83 -7.73 -9.36
C ALA A 385 -4.34 -7.94 -10.79
N ALA A 386 -4.68 -9.19 -11.15
CA ALA A 386 -5.22 -9.53 -12.46
C ALA A 386 -6.58 -8.86 -12.74
N SER A 387 -7.46 -8.78 -11.73
CA SER A 387 -8.74 -8.09 -11.84
C SER A 387 -8.55 -6.60 -12.12
N LEU A 388 -7.64 -5.93 -11.41
CA LEU A 388 -7.30 -4.53 -11.64
C LEU A 388 -6.61 -4.31 -12.99
N TYR A 389 -5.83 -5.29 -13.46
CA TYR A 389 -5.11 -5.24 -14.73
C TYR A 389 -6.03 -5.35 -15.96
N PHE A 390 -6.98 -6.29 -15.96
CA PHE A 390 -7.85 -6.56 -17.12
C PHE A 390 -9.23 -5.92 -17.01
N GLY A 391 -9.66 -5.61 -15.79
CA GLY A 391 -11.05 -5.36 -15.44
C GLY A 391 -11.82 -6.66 -15.19
N PRO A 392 -12.75 -6.68 -14.21
CA PRO A 392 -13.42 -7.90 -13.74
C PRO A 392 -14.26 -8.59 -14.81
N SER A 393 -14.96 -7.81 -15.65
CA SER A 393 -15.80 -8.36 -16.73
C SER A 393 -14.95 -9.06 -17.80
N THR A 394 -13.84 -8.43 -18.21
CA THR A 394 -12.92 -8.99 -19.20
C THR A 394 -12.32 -10.29 -18.67
N LEU A 395 -11.90 -10.30 -17.41
CA LEU A 395 -11.26 -11.46 -16.81
C LEU A 395 -12.24 -12.64 -16.66
N ASN A 396 -13.48 -12.40 -16.21
CA ASN A 396 -14.50 -13.45 -16.14
C ASN A 396 -14.91 -13.96 -17.54
N THR A 397 -14.94 -13.10 -18.55
CA THR A 397 -15.17 -13.51 -19.94
C THR A 397 -14.04 -14.42 -20.43
N PHE A 398 -12.80 -14.08 -20.09
CA PHE A 398 -11.65 -14.92 -20.39
C PHE A 398 -11.74 -16.29 -19.72
N PHE A 399 -12.08 -16.36 -18.42
CA PHE A 399 -12.22 -17.64 -17.72
C PHE A 399 -13.30 -18.54 -18.34
N THR A 400 -14.50 -18.01 -18.56
CA THR A 400 -15.61 -18.79 -19.13
C THR A 400 -15.32 -19.30 -20.55
N ALA A 401 -14.55 -18.52 -21.33
CA ALA A 401 -14.08 -18.89 -22.66
C ALA A 401 -12.78 -19.72 -22.68
N PHE A 402 -12.16 -19.98 -21.52
CA PHE A 402 -10.84 -20.61 -21.45
C PHE A 402 -10.82 -21.98 -22.13
N ASN A 403 -9.76 -22.24 -22.89
CA ASN A 403 -9.48 -23.52 -23.53
C ASN A 403 -8.00 -23.85 -23.43
N TYR A 404 -7.70 -24.91 -22.64
CA TYR A 404 -6.34 -25.33 -22.33
C TYR A 404 -5.47 -25.55 -23.56
N THR A 405 -5.96 -26.26 -24.57
CA THR A 405 -5.15 -26.58 -25.77
C THR A 405 -4.72 -25.32 -26.50
N SER A 406 -5.66 -24.40 -26.76
CA SER A 406 -5.35 -23.14 -27.46
C SER A 406 -4.48 -22.19 -26.63
N PHE A 407 -4.67 -22.16 -25.30
CA PHE A 407 -3.87 -21.34 -24.41
C PHE A 407 -2.45 -21.89 -24.26
N ASN A 408 -2.30 -23.20 -24.12
CA ASN A 408 -1.00 -23.87 -24.04
C ASN A 408 -0.17 -23.68 -25.33
N GLN A 409 -0.81 -23.59 -26.50
CA GLN A 409 -0.12 -23.21 -27.75
C GLN A 409 0.39 -21.76 -27.73
N GLN A 410 -0.36 -20.84 -27.11
CA GLN A 410 0.11 -19.46 -26.92
C GLN A 410 1.31 -19.42 -25.97
N LEU A 411 1.26 -20.17 -24.86
CA LEU A 411 2.39 -20.32 -23.93
C LEU A 411 3.61 -20.89 -24.64
N GLN A 412 3.44 -21.94 -25.45
CA GLN A 412 4.51 -22.52 -26.26
C GLN A 412 5.12 -21.50 -27.22
N SER A 413 4.28 -20.73 -27.91
CA SER A 413 4.71 -19.70 -28.87
C SER A 413 5.44 -18.54 -28.18
N ALA A 414 5.06 -18.24 -26.93
CA ALA A 414 5.74 -17.26 -26.10
C ALA A 414 7.04 -17.79 -25.47
N GLY A 415 7.28 -19.10 -25.50
CA GLY A 415 8.43 -19.75 -24.88
C GLY A 415 8.31 -19.88 -23.36
N PHE A 416 7.09 -19.86 -22.82
CA PHE A 416 6.83 -19.92 -21.37
C PHE A 416 6.93 -21.35 -20.82
N THR A 417 8.15 -21.91 -20.84
CA THR A 417 8.43 -23.30 -20.49
C THR A 417 8.16 -23.66 -19.03
N ASN A 418 8.25 -22.71 -18.10
CA ASN A 418 8.00 -22.97 -16.68
C ASN A 418 6.51 -23.26 -16.46
N ILE A 419 5.64 -22.43 -17.03
CA ILE A 419 4.18 -22.64 -16.98
C ILE A 419 3.80 -23.95 -17.67
N GLN A 420 4.39 -24.22 -18.83
CA GLN A 420 4.11 -25.48 -19.55
C GLN A 420 4.51 -26.72 -18.76
N ALA A 421 5.61 -26.65 -18.02
CA ALA A 421 6.07 -27.75 -17.18
C ALA A 421 5.11 -28.01 -16.02
N ALA A 422 4.74 -26.96 -15.26
CA ALA A 422 3.80 -27.09 -14.14
C ALA A 422 2.42 -27.56 -14.60
N TRP A 423 1.93 -27.06 -15.74
CA TRP A 423 0.56 -27.31 -16.19
C TRP A 423 0.37 -28.64 -16.93
N ALA A 424 1.45 -29.41 -17.15
CA ALA A 424 1.46 -30.58 -18.05
C ALA A 424 0.33 -31.59 -17.80
N ASN A 425 -0.11 -31.73 -16.54
CA ASN A 425 -1.15 -32.68 -16.14
C ASN A 425 -2.48 -32.02 -15.72
N ALA A 426 -2.60 -30.70 -15.87
CA ALA A 426 -3.72 -29.92 -15.35
C ALA A 426 -4.95 -29.89 -16.28
N GLN A 427 -4.79 -30.26 -17.56
CA GLN A 427 -5.81 -30.10 -18.61
C GLN A 427 -7.19 -30.63 -18.20
N THR A 428 -7.26 -31.85 -17.67
CA THR A 428 -8.55 -32.48 -17.32
C THR A 428 -9.26 -31.68 -16.23
N LEU A 429 -8.56 -31.37 -15.12
CA LEU A 429 -9.14 -30.62 -14.01
C LEU A 429 -9.48 -29.18 -14.41
N PHE A 430 -8.64 -28.51 -15.20
CA PHE A 430 -8.93 -27.15 -15.67
C PHE A 430 -10.19 -27.08 -16.52
N MET A 431 -10.36 -28.03 -17.44
CA MET A 431 -11.42 -27.97 -18.44
C MET A 431 -12.75 -28.52 -17.93
N SER A 432 -12.71 -29.55 -17.09
CA SER A 432 -13.89 -30.34 -16.70
C SER A 432 -14.14 -30.40 -15.20
N GLY A 433 -13.22 -29.89 -14.37
CA GLY A 433 -13.27 -30.11 -12.92
C GLY A 433 -13.17 -31.59 -12.56
N GLY A 434 -13.77 -31.97 -11.44
CA GLY A 434 -13.81 -33.34 -10.94
C GLY A 434 -13.11 -33.50 -9.60
N SER A 435 -12.69 -34.73 -9.30
CA SER A 435 -11.87 -35.05 -8.13
C SER A 435 -10.39 -34.98 -8.49
N ASP A 436 -9.62 -34.40 -7.58
CA ASP A 436 -8.18 -34.42 -7.66
C ASP A 436 -7.60 -35.70 -7.02
N ASN A 437 -6.27 -35.86 -7.04
CA ASN A 437 -5.61 -37.05 -6.48
C ASN A 437 -5.51 -37.03 -4.94
N CYS A 438 -5.95 -35.93 -4.31
CA CYS A 438 -5.84 -35.62 -2.89
C CYS A 438 -7.22 -35.50 -2.22
N SER A 439 -8.25 -36.12 -2.79
CA SER A 439 -9.65 -36.12 -2.33
C SER A 439 -10.37 -34.76 -2.35
N GLY A 440 -9.72 -33.73 -2.91
CA GLY A 440 -10.35 -32.47 -3.21
C GLY A 440 -11.25 -32.56 -4.46
N THR A 441 -12.19 -31.63 -4.58
CA THR A 441 -13.12 -31.58 -5.72
C THR A 441 -13.38 -30.16 -6.17
N GLY A 442 -13.65 -29.97 -7.46
CA GLY A 442 -13.93 -28.63 -7.98
C GLY A 442 -14.52 -28.63 -9.38
N SER A 443 -14.86 -27.44 -9.86
CA SER A 443 -15.45 -27.20 -11.18
C SER A 443 -14.41 -26.86 -12.27
N GLY A 444 -13.14 -26.71 -11.90
CA GLY A 444 -12.07 -26.28 -12.81
C GLY A 444 -12.02 -24.77 -12.97
N VAL A 445 -11.47 -24.27 -14.08
CA VAL A 445 -11.17 -22.83 -14.25
C VAL A 445 -12.13 -22.11 -15.20
N ARG A 446 -13.09 -22.83 -15.80
CA ARG A 446 -14.04 -22.29 -16.81
C ARG A 446 -15.27 -21.62 -16.20
N THR A 447 -15.08 -20.95 -15.07
CA THR A 447 -16.13 -20.32 -14.30
C THR A 447 -15.73 -18.89 -13.93
N ALA A 448 -16.73 -18.04 -13.74
CA ALA A 448 -16.50 -16.73 -13.16
C ALA A 448 -15.90 -16.89 -11.75
N PHE A 449 -14.98 -16.00 -11.39
CA PHE A 449 -14.33 -16.07 -10.09
C PHE A 449 -15.17 -15.39 -9.00
N THR A 450 -15.37 -16.12 -7.91
CA THR A 450 -15.81 -15.59 -6.62
C THR A 450 -14.96 -16.17 -5.50
N TYR A 451 -14.79 -15.39 -4.43
CA TYR A 451 -14.17 -15.85 -3.19
C TYR A 451 -15.04 -15.45 -2.01
N ASN A 452 -15.52 -16.42 -1.24
CA ASN A 452 -16.54 -16.24 -0.20
C ASN A 452 -17.77 -15.46 -0.72
N ASN A 453 -18.20 -15.76 -1.94
CA ASN A 453 -19.26 -15.07 -2.69
C ASN A 453 -18.95 -13.62 -3.07
N ILE A 454 -17.71 -13.15 -2.89
CA ILE A 454 -17.28 -11.81 -3.30
C ILE A 454 -16.81 -11.89 -4.76
N PRO A 455 -17.43 -11.13 -5.69
CA PRO A 455 -17.06 -11.14 -7.09
C PRO A 455 -15.80 -10.28 -7.35
N LEU A 456 -15.13 -10.53 -8.48
CA LEU A 456 -13.98 -9.73 -8.93
C LEU A 456 -14.26 -8.23 -9.09
N SER A 457 -15.52 -7.83 -9.23
CA SER A 457 -15.91 -6.41 -9.26
C SER A 457 -15.75 -5.71 -7.91
N ASN A 458 -15.46 -6.46 -6.85
CA ASN A 458 -15.13 -5.94 -5.52
C ASN A 458 -13.76 -6.47 -5.06
N PRO A 459 -12.65 -6.03 -5.67
CA PRO A 459 -11.31 -6.48 -5.30
C PRO A 459 -10.94 -6.11 -3.85
N ALA A 460 -11.39 -4.96 -3.36
CA ALA A 460 -11.24 -4.58 -1.96
C ALA A 460 -11.95 -5.57 -1.02
N GLY A 461 -13.17 -6.01 -1.33
CA GLY A 461 -13.86 -7.02 -0.52
C GLY A 461 -13.12 -8.37 -0.46
N ILE A 462 -12.44 -8.78 -1.54
CA ILE A 462 -11.60 -9.99 -1.52
C ILE A 462 -10.42 -9.78 -0.57
N PHE A 463 -9.76 -8.62 -0.66
CA PHE A 463 -8.69 -8.25 0.25
C PHE A 463 -9.16 -8.17 1.72
N ASP A 464 -10.35 -7.63 1.98
CA ASP A 464 -10.93 -7.53 3.32
C ASP A 464 -11.03 -8.92 3.99
N GLN A 465 -11.42 -9.96 3.23
CA GLN A 465 -11.45 -11.34 3.74
C GLN A 465 -10.08 -11.87 4.14
N LEU A 466 -9.05 -11.52 3.37
CA LEU A 466 -7.66 -11.85 3.67
C LEU A 466 -7.19 -11.12 4.93
N ALA A 467 -7.33 -9.79 4.95
CA ALA A 467 -6.92 -8.93 6.05
C ALA A 467 -7.59 -9.32 7.37
N ILE A 468 -8.90 -9.60 7.37
CA ILE A 468 -9.60 -10.04 8.59
C ILE A 468 -8.99 -11.35 9.10
N PHE A 469 -8.80 -12.33 8.24
CA PHE A 469 -8.22 -13.61 8.65
C PHE A 469 -6.78 -13.46 9.16
N THR A 470 -6.00 -12.61 8.51
CA THR A 470 -4.59 -12.37 8.84
C THR A 470 -4.45 -11.58 10.14
N TYR A 471 -5.27 -10.56 10.42
CA TYR A 471 -5.10 -9.61 11.54
C TYR A 471 -6.20 -9.70 12.63
N GLN A 472 -6.86 -10.85 12.80
CA GLN A 472 -8.01 -10.99 13.70
C GLN A 472 -7.68 -11.02 15.21
N ASP A 473 -6.44 -11.31 15.58
CA ASP A 473 -6.08 -11.65 16.96
C ASP A 473 -5.80 -10.41 17.84
N THR A 474 -5.81 -10.59 19.16
CA THR A 474 -5.42 -9.54 20.12
C THR A 474 -3.93 -9.57 20.36
N VAL A 475 -3.26 -8.42 20.27
CA VAL A 475 -1.81 -8.32 20.41
C VAL A 475 -1.34 -8.77 21.79
N THR A 476 -0.42 -9.74 21.77
CA THR A 476 0.34 -10.20 22.92
C THR A 476 1.84 -10.17 22.63
N SER A 477 2.62 -9.81 23.66
CA SER A 477 4.08 -9.84 23.64
C SER A 477 4.65 -11.23 23.93
N THR A 478 3.80 -12.17 24.35
CA THR A 478 4.11 -13.58 24.58
C THR A 478 3.13 -14.47 23.83
N GLY A 479 3.54 -15.67 23.45
CA GLY A 479 2.75 -16.62 22.67
C GLY A 479 3.05 -18.07 23.02
N ALA A 480 2.28 -19.00 22.43
CA ALA A 480 2.45 -20.45 22.60
C ALA A 480 2.58 -20.91 24.08
N GLY A 481 1.76 -20.35 24.98
CA GLY A 481 1.80 -20.66 26.41
C GLY A 481 3.04 -20.15 27.15
N GLY A 482 3.65 -19.05 26.67
CA GLY A 482 4.85 -18.44 27.25
C GLY A 482 6.16 -18.95 26.68
N LYS A 483 6.11 -19.83 25.68
CA LYS A 483 7.30 -20.33 24.98
C LYS A 483 7.86 -19.34 23.96
N ALA A 484 7.02 -18.48 23.43
CA ALA A 484 7.41 -17.42 22.50
C ALA A 484 7.29 -16.04 23.16
N TYR A 485 8.23 -15.14 22.88
CA TYR A 485 8.31 -13.82 23.50
C TYR A 485 9.21 -12.86 22.72
N ILE A 486 9.05 -11.55 22.93
CA ILE A 486 9.98 -10.53 22.41
C ILE A 486 11.32 -10.70 23.14
N ALA A 487 12.41 -10.90 22.38
CA ALA A 487 13.68 -11.43 22.87
C ALA A 487 14.32 -10.57 23.98
N ASP A 488 14.11 -9.25 23.93
CA ASP A 488 14.59 -8.29 24.93
C ASP A 488 13.64 -8.08 26.12
N ASN A 489 12.55 -8.85 26.18
CA ASN A 489 11.47 -8.79 27.17
C ASN A 489 10.71 -7.45 27.22
N THR A 490 10.78 -6.65 26.15
CA THR A 490 9.91 -5.48 26.03
C THR A 490 8.45 -5.88 25.77
N THR A 491 7.54 -4.92 25.96
CA THR A 491 6.12 -5.07 25.64
C THR A 491 5.82 -4.33 24.35
N SER A 492 5.13 -4.98 23.41
CA SER A 492 4.67 -4.34 22.18
C SER A 492 3.84 -3.09 22.51
N PRO A 493 4.07 -1.95 21.84
CA PRO A 493 3.26 -0.74 22.04
C PRO A 493 1.78 -0.95 21.64
N TYR A 494 1.50 -2.03 20.91
CA TYR A 494 0.15 -2.42 20.50
C TYR A 494 -0.51 -3.43 21.44
N GLN A 495 0.14 -3.82 22.54
CA GLN A 495 -0.37 -4.79 23.51
C GLN A 495 -1.84 -4.55 23.89
N GLY A 496 -2.65 -5.61 23.76
CA GLY A 496 -4.08 -5.57 24.08
C GLY A 496 -4.99 -4.95 23.01
N GLN A 497 -4.44 -4.43 21.92
CA GLN A 497 -5.24 -3.99 20.76
C GLN A 497 -5.58 -5.17 19.85
N GLN A 498 -6.69 -5.06 19.12
CA GLN A 498 -7.05 -6.01 18.07
C GLN A 498 -6.30 -5.68 16.77
N GLY A 499 -5.74 -6.69 16.12
CA GLY A 499 -4.94 -6.52 14.91
C GLY A 499 -3.72 -7.43 14.82
N MET A 500 -3.44 -8.26 15.83
CA MET A 500 -2.28 -9.15 15.80
C MET A 500 -2.40 -10.13 14.66
N GLU A 501 -1.28 -10.36 13.98
CA GLU A 501 -1.21 -11.37 12.94
C GLU A 501 -1.47 -12.77 13.50
N HIS A 502 -2.28 -13.54 12.79
CA HIS A 502 -2.73 -14.87 13.18
C HIS A 502 -1.56 -15.83 13.47
N GLU A 503 -0.43 -15.64 12.79
CA GLU A 503 0.76 -16.46 12.93
C GLU A 503 1.48 -16.31 14.29
N PHE A 504 1.19 -15.24 15.05
CA PHE A 504 1.58 -15.11 16.45
C PHE A 504 0.67 -15.88 17.42
N ASN A 505 -0.47 -16.39 16.96
CA ASN A 505 -1.43 -17.13 17.77
C ASN A 505 -2.12 -18.24 16.95
N SER A 506 -1.34 -19.23 16.54
CA SER A 506 -1.82 -20.32 15.69
C SER A 506 -1.46 -21.70 16.24
N THR A 507 -1.75 -22.73 15.47
CA THR A 507 -1.38 -24.12 15.78
C THR A 507 -0.78 -24.80 14.56
N ASP A 508 0.18 -25.69 14.80
CA ASP A 508 0.75 -26.60 13.82
C ASP A 508 0.75 -28.05 14.35
N SER A 509 1.38 -28.97 13.64
CA SER A 509 1.45 -30.39 14.03
C SER A 509 2.23 -30.62 15.35
N GLY A 510 3.02 -29.65 15.81
CA GLY A 510 3.71 -29.64 17.09
C GLY A 510 2.92 -28.97 18.24
N GLY A 511 1.71 -28.46 17.97
CA GLY A 511 0.83 -27.83 18.95
C GLY A 511 0.72 -26.33 18.75
N ALA A 512 0.66 -25.57 19.85
CA ALA A 512 0.58 -24.11 19.77
C ALA A 512 1.83 -23.50 19.12
N ARG A 513 1.63 -22.57 18.20
CA ARG A 513 2.66 -21.87 17.43
C ARG A 513 2.52 -20.36 17.60
N SER A 514 3.66 -19.68 17.66
CA SER A 514 3.76 -18.23 17.65
C SER A 514 5.10 -17.84 17.05
N ASP A 515 5.11 -17.32 15.82
CA ASP A 515 6.36 -17.17 15.07
C ASP A 515 6.34 -15.95 14.14
N ALA A 516 7.36 -15.09 14.27
CA ALA A 516 7.45 -13.85 13.53
C ALA A 516 7.84 -14.04 12.04
N LEU A 517 8.50 -15.14 11.67
CA LEU A 517 8.83 -15.39 10.27
C LEU A 517 7.59 -15.85 9.51
N TYR A 518 6.77 -16.72 10.09
CA TYR A 518 5.47 -17.07 9.50
C TYR A 518 4.53 -15.86 9.41
N ALA A 519 4.54 -14.98 10.42
CA ALA A 519 3.80 -13.72 10.35
C ALA A 519 4.30 -12.86 9.18
N TYR A 520 5.60 -12.60 9.10
CA TYR A 520 6.20 -11.88 7.98
C TYR A 520 5.84 -12.49 6.61
N GLU A 521 5.81 -13.82 6.48
CA GLU A 521 5.43 -14.49 5.22
C GLU A 521 3.96 -14.26 4.82
N GLY A 522 3.05 -14.03 5.77
CA GLY A 522 1.70 -13.53 5.49
C GLY A 522 1.71 -12.04 5.12
N TRP A 523 2.32 -11.23 5.98
CA TRP A 523 2.39 -9.78 5.83
C TRP A 523 2.99 -9.32 4.50
N MET A 524 4.12 -9.93 4.10
CA MET A 524 4.87 -9.57 2.90
C MET A 524 4.07 -9.74 1.60
N ASN A 525 3.01 -10.55 1.62
CA ASN A 525 2.08 -10.75 0.49
C ASN A 525 0.91 -9.75 0.53
N SER A 526 0.47 -9.35 1.72
CA SER A 526 -0.61 -8.35 1.91
C SER A 526 -0.18 -6.97 1.42
N ILE A 527 1.04 -6.56 1.74
CA ILE A 527 1.51 -5.17 1.63
C ILE A 527 1.48 -4.61 0.19
N SER A 528 1.94 -5.37 -0.80
CA SER A 528 1.94 -4.90 -2.20
C SER A 528 0.53 -4.76 -2.76
N SER A 529 -0.36 -5.69 -2.41
CA SER A 529 -1.77 -5.64 -2.81
C SER A 529 -2.50 -4.47 -2.18
N ARG A 530 -2.31 -4.28 -0.87
CA ARG A 530 -2.86 -3.15 -0.13
C ARG A 530 -2.43 -1.82 -0.77
N THR A 531 -1.17 -1.74 -1.16
CA THR A 531 -0.59 -0.58 -1.83
C THR A 531 -1.26 -0.32 -3.17
N ASP A 532 -1.34 -1.32 -4.04
CA ASP A 532 -1.88 -1.13 -5.40
C ASP A 532 -3.37 -0.81 -5.41
N ILE A 533 -4.18 -1.46 -4.54
CA ILE A 533 -5.59 -1.08 -4.35
C ILE A 533 -5.69 0.39 -3.92
N THR A 534 -4.78 0.87 -3.07
CA THR A 534 -4.73 2.27 -2.63
C THR A 534 -4.37 3.22 -3.77
N LEU A 535 -3.29 2.94 -4.50
CA LEU A 535 -2.80 3.80 -5.57
C LEU A 535 -3.78 3.91 -6.74
N LEU A 536 -4.48 2.82 -7.04
CA LEU A 536 -5.46 2.75 -8.12
C LEU A 536 -6.86 3.18 -7.67
N ASN A 537 -7.01 3.65 -6.43
CA ASN A 537 -8.30 4.06 -5.85
C ASN A 537 -9.38 2.97 -6.01
N ALA A 538 -8.99 1.71 -5.80
CA ALA A 538 -9.86 0.54 -5.90
C ALA A 538 -10.48 0.15 -4.54
N TRP A 539 -10.33 0.99 -3.51
CA TRP A 539 -11.07 0.87 -2.25
C TRP A 539 -12.53 1.27 -2.45
N GLY A 540 -13.44 0.43 -1.95
CA GLY A 540 -14.77 0.89 -1.59
C GLY A 540 -14.69 1.71 -0.29
N CYS A 541 -15.51 2.75 -0.14
CA CYS A 541 -15.65 3.44 1.15
C CYS A 541 -16.78 2.76 1.95
N GLY A 542 -16.44 2.14 3.09
CA GLY A 542 -17.38 1.44 3.97
C GLY A 542 -16.76 1.09 5.32
N THR A 543 -17.61 0.74 6.30
CA THR A 543 -17.19 0.48 7.69
C THR A 543 -16.23 -0.69 7.82
N THR A 544 -16.34 -1.70 6.96
CA THR A 544 -15.45 -2.86 6.93
C THR A 544 -14.04 -2.46 6.50
N GLN A 545 -13.91 -1.65 5.46
CA GLN A 545 -12.61 -1.18 4.98
C GLN A 545 -11.89 -0.30 6.01
N THR A 546 -12.63 0.53 6.75
CA THR A 546 -12.09 1.30 7.89
C THR A 546 -11.56 0.38 8.99
N GLN A 547 -12.27 -0.72 9.29
CA GLN A 547 -11.86 -1.70 10.29
C GLN A 547 -10.60 -2.46 9.85
N ASP A 548 -10.53 -2.89 8.60
CA ASP A 548 -9.42 -3.69 8.07
C ASP A 548 -8.12 -2.89 8.03
N ILE A 549 -8.19 -1.63 7.58
CA ILE A 549 -7.05 -0.69 7.63
C ILE A 549 -6.52 -0.53 9.05
N ARG A 550 -7.43 -0.45 10.04
CA ARG A 550 -7.04 -0.34 11.45
C ARG A 550 -6.38 -1.62 11.94
N LEU A 551 -6.93 -2.79 11.63
CA LEU A 551 -6.37 -4.08 12.04
C LEU A 551 -4.98 -4.29 11.44
N GLU A 552 -4.83 -4.06 10.13
CA GLU A 552 -3.53 -4.14 9.44
C GLU A 552 -2.53 -3.13 10.00
N SER A 553 -2.96 -1.91 10.36
CA SER A 553 -2.09 -0.92 11.01
C SER A 553 -1.54 -1.38 12.35
N VAL A 554 -2.39 -1.99 13.17
CA VAL A 554 -1.98 -2.55 14.47
C VAL A 554 -1.05 -3.76 14.26
N GLY A 555 -1.42 -4.68 13.38
CA GLY A 555 -0.65 -5.90 13.10
C GLY A 555 0.71 -5.63 12.50
N SER A 556 0.76 -4.80 11.47
CA SER A 556 2.02 -4.38 10.82
C SER A 556 2.94 -3.67 11.82
N GLY A 557 2.38 -2.78 12.65
CA GLY A 557 3.13 -2.11 13.70
C GLY A 557 3.69 -3.09 14.74
N ASP A 558 2.90 -4.07 15.15
CA ASP A 558 3.31 -5.12 16.08
C ASP A 558 4.38 -6.05 15.50
N LEU A 559 4.23 -6.51 14.26
CA LEU A 559 5.22 -7.31 13.55
C LEU A 559 6.55 -6.56 13.43
N LEU A 560 6.53 -5.32 12.93
CA LEU A 560 7.75 -4.51 12.77
C LEU A 560 8.44 -4.28 14.11
N TYR A 561 7.68 -4.01 15.18
CA TYR A 561 8.25 -3.87 16.52
C TYR A 561 8.92 -5.17 16.99
N LYS A 562 8.26 -6.32 16.81
CA LYS A 562 8.79 -7.65 17.19
C LYS A 562 10.03 -8.02 16.38
N LEU A 563 10.07 -7.71 15.08
CA LEU A 563 11.25 -7.95 14.24
C LEU A 563 12.43 -7.06 14.63
N GLN A 564 12.16 -5.79 14.97
CA GLN A 564 13.19 -4.83 15.40
C GLN A 564 13.87 -5.26 16.72
N HIS A 565 13.08 -5.75 17.69
CA HIS A 565 13.59 -6.18 19.00
C HIS A 565 14.02 -7.65 19.03
N GLY A 566 13.75 -8.38 17.95
CA GLY A 566 13.86 -9.83 17.89
C GLY A 566 12.72 -10.52 18.61
N TYR A 567 12.28 -11.64 18.05
CA TYR A 567 11.22 -12.47 18.57
C TYR A 567 11.69 -13.90 18.69
N GLU A 568 11.74 -14.42 19.91
CA GLU A 568 11.94 -15.85 20.15
C GLU A 568 10.63 -16.56 19.83
N GLY A 569 10.52 -17.09 18.62
CA GLY A 569 9.37 -17.82 18.12
C GLY A 569 9.34 -19.28 18.56
N TYR A 570 8.17 -19.90 18.47
CA TYR A 570 7.96 -21.32 18.73
C TYR A 570 7.10 -21.94 17.63
N TYR A 571 7.61 -22.97 16.96
CA TYR A 571 6.99 -23.66 15.81
C TYR A 571 7.44 -25.13 15.76
N LEU A 572 6.59 -26.06 15.35
CA LEU A 572 6.91 -27.50 15.22
C LEU A 572 7.64 -28.09 16.43
N ALA A 573 7.24 -27.66 17.63
CA ALA A 573 7.87 -27.99 18.90
C ALA A 573 9.35 -27.53 19.08
N GLN A 574 9.80 -26.55 18.31
CA GLN A 574 11.15 -25.96 18.30
C GLN A 574 11.08 -24.43 18.51
N SER A 575 12.20 -23.84 18.91
CA SER A 575 12.34 -22.38 19.04
C SER A 575 13.27 -21.82 17.97
N ARG A 576 13.00 -20.59 17.51
CA ARG A 576 13.94 -19.83 16.68
C ARG A 576 13.86 -18.33 16.99
N LEU A 577 15.01 -17.68 17.03
CA LEU A 577 15.08 -16.23 17.01
C LEU A 577 14.82 -15.73 15.59
N VAL A 578 13.84 -14.84 15.47
CA VAL A 578 13.56 -14.13 14.22
C VAL A 578 13.69 -12.63 14.48
N ASN A 579 14.46 -11.95 13.64
CA ASN A 579 14.55 -10.49 13.59
C ASN A 579 14.67 -10.05 12.15
N GLU A 580 14.87 -8.76 11.90
CA GLU A 580 14.99 -8.22 10.52
C GLU A 580 16.04 -8.94 9.65
N THR A 581 17.10 -9.49 10.26
CA THR A 581 18.26 -10.10 9.56
C THR A 581 18.44 -11.59 9.82
N THR A 582 17.63 -12.18 10.71
CA THR A 582 17.78 -13.56 11.19
C THR A 582 16.47 -14.33 10.99
N PRO A 583 16.51 -15.54 10.43
CA PRO A 583 17.68 -16.24 9.88
C PRO A 583 18.26 -15.57 8.62
N SER A 584 19.57 -15.65 8.40
CA SER A 584 20.20 -14.93 7.27
C SER A 584 19.90 -15.52 5.89
N SER A 585 19.57 -16.82 5.81
CA SER A 585 19.31 -17.52 4.54
C SER A 585 17.85 -17.59 4.13
N ASP A 586 16.93 -17.41 5.07
CA ASP A 586 15.49 -17.66 4.90
C ASP A 586 14.61 -16.72 5.75
N GLY A 587 15.22 -15.80 6.50
CA GLY A 587 14.50 -14.82 7.30
C GLY A 587 14.04 -13.59 6.50
N PRO A 588 13.50 -12.59 7.20
CA PRO A 588 12.89 -11.43 6.56
C PRO A 588 13.80 -10.72 5.55
N SER A 589 15.06 -10.42 5.91
CA SER A 589 16.00 -9.76 4.98
C SER A 589 16.28 -10.58 3.72
N ALA A 590 16.40 -11.91 3.84
CA ALA A 590 16.64 -12.81 2.71
C ALA A 590 15.45 -12.83 1.75
N LYS A 591 14.25 -12.46 2.25
CA LYS A 591 12.98 -12.34 1.54
C LYS A 591 12.59 -10.86 1.33
N GLY A 592 13.54 -9.92 1.29
CA GLY A 592 13.28 -8.55 0.84
C GLY A 592 12.62 -7.60 1.86
N PHE A 593 12.66 -7.90 3.16
CA PHE A 593 12.01 -7.12 4.22
C PHE A 593 12.21 -5.61 4.15
N TYR A 594 13.42 -5.14 3.84
CA TYR A 594 13.69 -3.70 3.79
C TYR A 594 12.95 -3.00 2.64
N PHE A 595 12.60 -3.70 1.55
CA PHE A 595 11.72 -3.13 0.53
C PHE A 595 10.30 -2.99 1.06
N ASP A 596 9.74 -4.04 1.67
CA ASP A 596 8.39 -4.00 2.24
C ASP A 596 8.28 -2.96 3.37
N GLN A 597 9.32 -2.83 4.20
CA GLN A 597 9.41 -1.80 5.24
C GLN A 597 9.36 -0.39 4.64
N GLN A 598 10.01 -0.16 3.48
CA GLN A 598 9.90 1.11 2.77
C GLN A 598 8.48 1.34 2.23
N VAL A 599 7.83 0.31 1.66
CA VAL A 599 6.43 0.39 1.22
C VAL A 599 5.53 0.79 2.39
N TRP A 600 5.67 0.13 3.55
CA TRP A 600 4.94 0.46 4.76
C TRP A 600 5.16 1.91 5.22
N ASN A 601 6.42 2.30 5.40
CA ASN A 601 6.79 3.60 5.97
C ASN A 601 6.45 4.79 5.07
N VAL A 602 6.60 4.62 3.75
CA VAL A 602 6.40 5.71 2.78
C VAL A 602 4.94 5.78 2.37
N VAL A 603 4.30 4.64 2.11
CA VAL A 603 2.96 4.59 1.50
C VAL A 603 1.87 4.31 2.52
N LEU A 604 1.95 3.20 3.26
CA LEU A 604 0.77 2.66 3.97
C LEU A 604 0.56 3.18 5.40
N SER A 605 1.63 3.37 6.17
CA SER A 605 1.55 3.82 7.59
C SER A 605 0.88 5.20 7.78
N LYS A 606 0.70 5.95 6.68
CA LYS A 606 0.10 7.29 6.65
C LYS A 606 -1.32 7.29 6.11
N VAL A 607 -1.80 6.15 5.57
CA VAL A 607 -3.15 6.03 5.01
C VAL A 607 -4.13 5.92 6.17
N GLN A 608 -4.91 6.98 6.37
CA GLN A 608 -6.05 6.90 7.28
C GLN A 608 -7.10 5.97 6.69
N PRO A 609 -7.84 5.23 7.53
CA PRO A 609 -9.04 4.55 7.06
C PRO A 609 -9.97 5.56 6.36
N CYS A 610 -10.58 5.12 5.25
CA CYS A 610 -11.46 5.93 4.40
C CYS A 610 -12.49 6.74 5.20
#